data_AF-A0A7X7MTT4-F1
#
_entry.id   AF-A0A7X7MTT4-F1
#
_cell.length_a   1.000
_cell.length_b   1.000
_cell.length_c   1.000
_cell.angle_alpha   90.00
_cell.angle_beta   90.00
_cell.angle_gamma   90.00
#
_symmetry.space_group_name_H-M   'P 1'
#
loop_
_entity.id
_entity.type
_entity.pdbx_description
1 polymer ?
#
loop_
_entity_poly.entity_id
_entity_poly.type
_entity_poly.pdbx_seq_one_letter_code
_entity_poly.pdbx_strand_id
1 'polypeptide(L)'
;TVHKYLAGHLGGEQQLGAQIEHNQIDLVIFLRDPLSPKSHEPDVNNVFKICDIHNIPLATNLASAELLVKSLDRGDMEWREMYK
;
A
#
# COMPACT_ATOMS: atom_id res chain seq x y z
N THR A 1 -6.63 13.61 -8.57
CA THR A 1 -7.79 12.88 -9.14
C THR A 1 -7.99 11.60 -8.35
N VAL A 2 -9.17 10.97 -8.41
CA VAL A 2 -9.42 9.69 -7.72
C VAL A 2 -9.56 8.60 -8.77
N HIS A 3 -8.71 7.59 -8.71
CA HIS A 3 -8.79 6.40 -9.56
C HIS A 3 -9.32 5.23 -8.74
N LYS A 4 -10.33 4.52 -9.27
CA LYS A 4 -10.94 3.35 -8.61
C LYS A 4 -10.44 2.08 -9.27
N TYR A 5 -10.09 1.09 -8.45
CA TYR A 5 -9.68 -0.25 -8.88
C TYR A 5 -10.76 -1.28 -8.54
N LEU A 6 -10.56 -2.51 -9.01
CA LEU A 6 -11.44 -3.63 -8.67
C LEU A 6 -11.39 -3.94 -7.17
N ALA A 7 -12.43 -4.61 -6.67
CA ALA A 7 -12.38 -5.17 -5.33
C ALA A 7 -11.23 -6.19 -5.23
N GLY A 8 -10.64 -6.34 -4.03
CA GLY A 8 -9.50 -7.25 -3.81
C GLY A 8 -9.75 -8.66 -4.34
N HIS A 9 -10.88 -9.26 -3.94
CA HIS A 9 -11.30 -10.60 -4.37
C HIS A 9 -11.64 -10.73 -5.87
N LEU A 10 -11.74 -9.62 -6.60
CA LEU A 10 -11.98 -9.59 -8.05
C LEU A 10 -10.70 -9.29 -8.85
N GLY A 11 -9.53 -9.27 -8.21
CA GLY A 11 -8.24 -8.98 -8.84
C GLY A 11 -7.70 -7.59 -8.57
N GLY A 12 -8.34 -6.78 -7.71
CA GLY A 12 -7.80 -5.48 -7.29
C GLY A 12 -6.43 -5.58 -6.61
N GLU A 13 -6.17 -6.68 -5.91
CA GLU A 13 -4.86 -6.96 -5.30
C GLU A 13 -3.75 -7.13 -6.35
N GLN A 14 -4.06 -7.77 -7.47
CA GLN A 14 -3.12 -7.95 -8.58
C GLN A 14 -2.85 -6.62 -9.28
N GLN A 15 -3.87 -5.77 -9.42
CA GLN A 15 -3.70 -4.40 -9.94
C GLN A 15 -2.79 -3.58 -9.03
N LEU A 16 -2.97 -3.66 -7.71
CA LEU A 16 -2.11 -3.01 -6.72
C LEU A 16 -0.67 -3.51 -6.83
N GLY A 17 -0.47 -4.84 -6.86
CA GLY A 17 0.85 -5.44 -6.99
C GLY A 17 1.58 -4.97 -8.25
N ALA A 18 0.91 -5.01 -9.40
CA ALA A 18 1.48 -4.52 -10.65
C ALA A 18 1.90 -3.05 -10.57
N GLN A 19 1.09 -2.17 -9.95
CA GLN A 19 1.43 -0.75 -9.79
C GLN A 19 2.63 -0.55 -8.87
N ILE A 20 2.75 -1.33 -7.80
CA ILE A 20 3.91 -1.31 -6.91
C ILE A 20 5.17 -1.76 -7.66
N GLU A 21 5.09 -2.87 -8.39
CA GLU A 21 6.21 -3.41 -9.17
C GLU A 21 6.73 -2.43 -10.23
N HIS A 22 5.83 -1.63 -10.82
CA HIS A 22 6.18 -0.57 -11.78
C HIS A 22 6.56 0.77 -11.11
N ASN A 23 6.70 0.80 -9.78
CA ASN A 23 7.01 1.99 -8.98
C ASN A 23 6.03 3.17 -9.24
N GLN A 24 4.76 2.86 -9.48
CA GLN A 24 3.67 3.81 -9.73
C GLN A 24 2.91 4.17 -8.44
N ILE A 25 3.31 3.58 -7.31
CA ILE A 25 2.75 3.83 -5.98
C ILE A 25 3.88 4.20 -5.03
N ASP A 26 3.76 5.36 -4.39
CA ASP A 26 4.77 5.88 -3.46
C ASP A 26 4.47 5.53 -1.99
N LEU A 27 3.21 5.20 -1.68
CA LEU A 27 2.72 4.94 -0.32
C LEU A 27 1.49 4.02 -0.36
N VAL A 28 1.43 3.04 0.54
CA VAL A 28 0.25 2.18 0.71
C VAL A 28 -0.36 2.37 2.10
N ILE A 29 -1.67 2.64 2.13
CA ILE A 29 -2.49 2.64 3.34
C ILE A 29 -3.45 1.45 3.26
N PHE A 30 -3.21 0.43 4.08
CA PHE A 30 -3.94 -0.84 4.08
C PHE A 30 -4.63 -1.08 5.44
N LEU A 31 -5.75 -0.40 5.64
CA LEU A 31 -6.53 -0.50 6.88
C LEU A 31 -7.35 -1.79 6.89
N ARG A 32 -7.11 -2.64 7.89
CA ARG A 32 -7.78 -3.94 8.05
C ARG A 32 -8.43 -4.06 9.41
N ASP A 33 -9.40 -4.97 9.54
CA ASP A 33 -9.91 -5.39 10.84
C ASP A 33 -8.98 -6.46 11.43
N PRO A 34 -8.27 -6.19 12.54
CA PRO A 34 -7.36 -7.16 13.12
C PRO A 34 -8.08 -8.28 13.88
N LEU A 35 -9.36 -8.11 14.24
CA LEU A 35 -10.12 -9.02 15.09
C LEU A 35 -11.05 -9.94 14.30
N SER A 36 -11.54 -9.49 13.15
CA SER A 36 -12.52 -10.22 12.34
C SER A 36 -12.13 -10.27 10.86
N PRO A 37 -11.03 -10.99 10.50
CA PRO A 37 -10.64 -11.16 9.11
C PRO A 37 -11.74 -11.90 8.34
N LYS A 38 -12.27 -11.31 7.28
CA LYS A 38 -13.31 -11.94 6.46
C LYS A 38 -12.69 -12.94 5.49
N SER A 39 -13.39 -14.04 5.22
CA SER A 39 -12.91 -15.09 4.30
C SER A 39 -12.67 -14.64 2.85
N HIS A 40 -13.13 -13.45 2.47
CA HIS A 40 -12.92 -12.84 1.15
C HIS A 40 -11.94 -11.66 1.17
N GLU A 41 -11.27 -11.43 2.30
CA GLU A 41 -10.20 -10.44 2.36
C GLU A 41 -9.00 -10.91 1.51
N PRO A 42 -8.32 -9.97 0.83
CA PRO A 42 -7.11 -10.26 0.08
C PRO A 42 -6.04 -10.91 0.99
N ASP A 43 -5.10 -11.66 0.40
CA ASP A 43 -4.02 -12.27 1.17
C ASP A 43 -3.14 -11.15 1.73
N VAL A 44 -3.36 -10.86 3.00
CA VAL A 44 -2.68 -9.79 3.73
C VAL A 44 -1.17 -9.91 3.54
N ASN A 45 -0.63 -11.13 3.60
CA ASN A 45 0.82 -11.37 3.53
C ASN A 45 1.42 -10.98 2.18
N ASN A 46 0.65 -11.06 1.10
CA ASN A 46 1.13 -10.72 -0.22
C ASN A 46 1.35 -9.21 -0.36
N VAL A 47 0.44 -8.38 0.17
CA VAL A 47 0.60 -6.92 0.18
C VAL A 47 1.84 -6.50 0.99
N PHE A 48 2.05 -7.09 2.17
CA PHE A 48 3.25 -6.86 2.97
C PHE A 48 4.52 -7.23 2.19
N LYS A 49 4.55 -8.45 1.64
CA LYS A 49 5.70 -8.96 0.89
C LYS A 49 6.08 -8.08 -0.29
N ILE A 50 5.11 -7.66 -1.11
CA ILE A 50 5.35 -6.82 -2.28
C ILE A 50 5.85 -5.43 -1.83
N CYS A 51 5.26 -4.85 -0.77
CA CYS A 51 5.74 -3.58 -0.23
C CYS A 51 7.19 -3.68 0.27
N ASP A 52 7.54 -4.75 0.99
CA ASP A 52 8.88 -4.96 1.53
C ASP A 52 9.92 -5.15 0.40
N ILE A 53 9.60 -5.93 -0.64
CA ILE A 53 10.51 -6.14 -1.79
C ILE A 53 10.80 -4.83 -2.53
N HIS A 54 9.79 -3.99 -2.72
CA HIS A 54 9.89 -2.73 -3.47
C HIS A 54 10.15 -1.51 -2.58
N ASN A 55 10.46 -1.72 -1.29
CA ASN A 55 10.66 -0.68 -0.28
C ASN A 55 9.53 0.36 -0.22
N ILE A 56 8.27 -0.05 -0.47
CA ILE A 56 7.11 0.84 -0.41
C ILE A 56 6.70 1.05 1.06
N PRO A 57 6.61 2.31 1.53
CA PRO A 57 6.08 2.60 2.85
C PRO A 57 4.64 2.10 2.98
N LEU A 58 4.36 1.33 4.03
CA LEU A 58 3.08 0.67 4.28
C LEU A 58 2.55 1.02 5.67
N ALA A 59 1.32 1.56 5.74
CA ALA A 59 0.59 1.75 6.99
C ALA A 59 -0.60 0.80 7.08
N THR A 60 -0.72 0.09 8.20
CA THR A 60 -1.81 -0.87 8.45
C THR A 60 -2.81 -0.43 9.52
N ASN A 61 -2.58 0.74 10.11
CA ASN A 61 -3.43 1.37 11.10
C ASN A 61 -3.43 2.89 10.91
N LEU A 62 -4.36 3.57 11.57
CA LEU A 62 -4.55 5.01 11.41
C LEU A 62 -3.36 5.83 11.94
N ALA A 63 -2.75 5.44 13.06
CA ALA A 63 -1.62 6.18 13.64
C ALA A 63 -0.41 6.17 12.71
N SER A 64 -0.09 5.02 12.11
CA SER A 64 0.97 4.90 11.11
C SER A 64 0.61 5.67 9.82
N ALA A 65 -0.65 5.61 9.37
CA ALA A 65 -1.10 6.32 8.18
C ALA A 65 -0.96 7.84 8.34
N GLU A 66 -1.31 8.38 9.51
CA GLU A 66 -1.17 9.81 9.80
C GLU A 66 0.29 10.26 9.74
N LEU A 67 1.20 9.49 10.34
CA LEU A 67 2.63 9.77 10.30
C LEU A 67 3.17 9.73 8.86
N LEU A 68 2.82 8.70 8.08
CA LEU A 68 3.31 8.57 6.71
C LEU A 68 2.79 9.68 5.79
N VAL A 69 1.53 10.10 5.93
CA VAL A 69 0.98 11.22 5.15
C VAL A 69 1.69 12.53 5.50
N LYS A 70 1.96 12.78 6.80
CA LYS A 70 2.73 13.97 7.22
C LYS A 70 4.17 13.91 6.71
N SER A 71 4.81 12.75 6.74
CA SER A 71 6.15 12.57 6.19
C SER A 71 6.20 12.77 4.67
N LEU A 72 5.14 12.35 3.94
CA LEU A 72 5.01 12.62 2.51
C LEU A 72 4.98 14.11 2.21
N ASP A 73 4.17 14.86 2.96
CA ASP A 73 4.02 16.31 2.81
C ASP A 73 5.33 17.07 3.10
N ARG A 74 6.17 16.56 4.01
CA ARG A 74 7.49 17.11 4.32
C ARG A 74 8.58 16.77 3.31
N GLY A 75 8.34 15.84 2.38
CA GLY A 75 9.36 15.36 1.45
C GLY A 75 10.30 14.29 2.02
N ASP A 76 9.99 13.68 3.16
CA ASP A 76 10.85 12.67 3.80
C ASP A 76 11.00 11.38 2.96
N MET A 77 10.22 11.24 1.87
CA MET A 77 10.20 10.08 0.98
C MET A 77 10.82 10.34 -0.40
N GLU A 78 11.45 11.52 -0.63
CA GLU A 78 12.11 11.86 -1.90
C GLU A 78 13.23 10.89 -2.30
N TRP A 79 13.84 10.20 -1.34
CA TRP A 79 14.83 9.15 -1.60
C TRP A 79 14.30 8.04 -2.53
N ARG A 80 12.98 7.86 -2.63
CA ARG A 80 12.34 6.90 -3.54
C ARG A 80 12.51 7.24 -5.01
N GLU A 81 12.71 8.51 -5.35
CA GLU A 81 12.99 8.95 -6.73
C GLU A 81 14.35 8.43 -7.22
N MET A 82 15.29 8.14 -6.31
CA MET A 82 16.59 7.55 -6.67
C MET A 82 16.49 6.09 -7.12
N TYR A 83 15.37 5.43 -6.85
CA TYR A 83 15.09 4.03 -7.20
C TYR A 83 14.11 3.90 -8.38
N LYS A 84 13.68 5.02 -9.00
CA LYS A 84 12.89 5.03 -10.24
C LYS A 84 13.77 4.82 -11.48
#